data_AF-A0AAD4FIU7-F1
#
_entry.id   AF-A0AAD4FIU7-F1
#
_cell.length_a   1.000
_cell.length_b   1.000
_cell.length_c   1.000
_cell.angle_alpha   90.00
_cell.angle_beta   90.00
_cell.angle_gamma   90.00
#
_symmetry.space_group_name_H-M   'P 1'
#
loop_
_entity.id
_entity.type
_entity.pdbx_description
1 polymer ?
#
loop_
_entity_poly.entity_id
_entity_poly.type
_entity_poly.pdbx_seq_one_letter_code
_entity_poly.pdbx_strand_id
1 'polypeptide(L)' 'MGIKHLYQLIEEHAPEAVKKGEIKNQFGRKVAIDAYEYTNSRTTLNPNIV' A
#
# COMPACT_ATOMS: atom_id res chain seq x y z
N MET A 1 -3.78 -10.67 1.98
CA MET A 1 -2.63 -11.46 1.46
C MET A 1 -2.26 -10.97 0.06
N GLY A 2 -0.99 -10.58 -0.16
CA GLY A 2 -0.51 -10.04 -1.43
C GLY A 2 0.05 -11.10 -2.40
N ILE A 3 0.37 -10.67 -3.62
CA ILE A 3 1.03 -11.49 -4.65
C ILE A 3 2.55 -11.33 -4.49
N LYS A 4 3.24 -12.46 -4.28
CA LYS A 4 4.71 -12.47 -4.12
C LYS A 4 5.40 -11.97 -5.38
N HIS A 5 6.42 -11.13 -5.22
CA HIS A 5 7.29 -10.59 -6.29
C HIS A 5 6.60 -9.76 -7.38
N LEU A 6 5.29 -9.49 -7.29
CA LEU A 6 4.58 -8.72 -8.31
C LEU A 6 5.17 -7.32 -8.52
N TYR A 7 5.53 -6.64 -7.42
CA TYR A 7 6.13 -5.31 -7.50
C TYR A 7 7.45 -5.32 -8.30
N GLN A 8 8.33 -6.28 -8.04
CA GLN A 8 9.63 -6.40 -8.73
C GLN A 8 9.44 -6.66 -10.23
N LEU A 9 8.47 -7.51 -10.59
CA LEU A 9 8.18 -7.81 -11.99
C LEU A 9 7.65 -6.59 -12.75
N ILE A 10 6.74 -5.83 -12.13
CA ILE A 10 6.20 -4.59 -12.72
C ILE A 10 7.32 -3.55 -12.85
N GLU A 11 8.19 -3.42 -11.85
CA GLU A 11 9.31 -2.47 -11.90
C GLU A 11 10.32 -2.81 -13.02
N GLU A 12 10.55 -4.10 -13.30
CA GLU A 12 11.45 -4.56 -14.36
C GLU A 12 10.86 -4.40 -15.77
N HIS A 13 9.58 -4.75 -15.95
CA HIS A 13 8.98 -4.88 -17.29
C HIS A 13 8.05 -3.72 -17.69
N ALA A 14 7.52 -2.96 -16.72
CA ALA A 14 6.57 -1.87 -16.94
C ALA A 14 6.72 -0.75 -15.88
N PRO A 15 7.91 -0.12 -15.77
CA PRO A 15 8.19 0.89 -14.75
C PRO A 15 7.28 2.13 -14.84
N GLU A 16 6.73 2.43 -16.01
CA GLU A 16 5.81 3.54 -16.25
C GLU A 16 4.44 3.35 -15.56
N ALA A 17 4.10 2.11 -15.18
CA ALA A 17 2.89 1.82 -14.42
C ALA A 17 3.01 2.26 -12.95
N VAL A 18 4.24 2.44 -12.43
CA VAL A 18 4.51 2.82 -11.04
C VAL A 18 4.72 4.33 -10.94
N LYS A 19 3.75 5.04 -10.34
CA LYS A 19 3.84 6.49 -10.13
C LYS A 19 4.14 6.84 -8.68
N LYS A 20 5.29 7.46 -8.44
CA LYS A 20 5.68 8.01 -7.13
C LYS A 20 5.30 9.50 -7.08
N GLY A 21 4.70 9.94 -5.99
CA GLY A 21 4.29 11.34 -5.80
C GLY A 21 4.02 11.66 -4.34
N GLU A 22 3.95 12.95 -4.01
CA GLU A 22 3.69 13.40 -2.65
C GLU A 22 2.22 13.25 -2.26
N ILE A 23 1.96 12.95 -0.98
CA ILE A 23 0.60 12.84 -0.44
C ILE A 23 -0.21 14.13 -0.60
N LYS A 24 0.47 15.29 -0.63
CA LYS A 24 -0.17 16.60 -0.80
C LYS A 24 -0.95 16.70 -2.10
N ASN A 25 -0.50 15.99 -3.13
CA ASN A 25 -1.15 15.97 -4.44
C ASN A 25 -2.46 15.15 -4.44
N GLN A 26 -2.79 14.47 -3.34
CA GLN A 26 -3.99 13.65 -3.18
C GLN A 26 -5.05 14.31 -2.29
N PHE A 27 -4.81 15.51 -1.76
CA PHE A 27 -5.82 16.23 -0.99
C PHE A 27 -7.09 16.47 -1.82
N GLY A 28 -8.26 16.29 -1.20
CA GLY A 28 -9.57 16.42 -1.87
C GLY A 28 -10.00 15.18 -2.68
N ARG A 29 -9.17 14.13 -2.76
CA ARG A 29 -9.55 12.85 -3.37
C ARG A 29 -10.14 11.91 -2.31
N LYS A 30 -11.27 11.29 -2.64
CA LYS A 30 -11.80 10.16 -1.87
C LYS A 30 -11.00 8.92 -2.24
N VAL A 31 -10.49 8.20 -1.24
CA VAL A 31 -9.69 6.98 -1.43
C VAL A 31 -10.32 5.87 -0.59
N ALA A 32 -10.55 4.72 -1.21
CA ALA A 32 -10.98 3.53 -0.51
C ALA A 32 -9.76 2.87 0.15
N ILE A 33 -9.90 2.49 1.42
CA ILE A 33 -8.85 1.85 2.21
C ILE A 33 -9.38 0.49 2.68
N ASP A 34 -8.56 -0.55 2.53
CA ASP A 34 -8.84 -1.85 3.14
C ASP A 34 -8.53 -1.80 4.64
N ALA A 35 -9.58 -1.82 5.45
CA ALA A 35 -9.47 -1.73 6.90
C ALA A 35 -8.85 -2.99 7.53
N TYR A 36 -9.08 -4.17 6.95
CA TYR A 36 -8.60 -5.43 7.52
C TYR A 36 -7.08 -5.56 7.41
N GLU A 37 -6.54 -5.24 6.24
CA GLU A 37 -5.08 -5.21 6.04
C GLU A 37 -4.44 -4.10 6.90
N TYR A 38 -5.13 -2.98 7.10
CA TYR A 38 -4.67 -1.90 7.97
C TYR A 38 -4.58 -2.29 9.45
N THR A 39 -5.58 -3.00 9.98
CA THR A 39 -5.55 -3.45 11.38
C THR A 39 -4.48 -4.50 11.63
N ASN A 40 -4.31 -5.45 10.70
CA ASN A 40 -3.31 -6.51 10.84
C ASN A 40 -1.88 -5.96 10.78
N SER A 41 -1.63 -4.96 9.93
CA SER A 41 -0.32 -4.30 9.89
C SER A 41 0.00 -3.48 11.14
N ARG A 42 -1.01 -3.06 11.93
CA ARG A 42 -0.79 -2.42 13.24
C ARG A 42 -0.55 -3.43 14.36
N THR A 43 -1.26 -4.54 14.39
CA THR A 43 -1.10 -5.57 15.42
C THR A 43 0.24 -6.30 15.33
N THR A 44 0.80 -6.43 14.12
CA THR A 44 2.16 -6.95 13.93
C THR A 44 3.25 -5.97 14.40
N LEU A 45 2.95 -4.67 14.47
CA LEU A 45 3.88 -3.63 14.93
C LEU A 45 3.76 -3.35 16.45
N ASN A 46 2.61 -3.65 17.06
CA ASN A 46 2.44 -3.64 18.51
C ASN A 46 1.37 -4.68 18.93
N PRO A 47 1.75 -5.82 19.51
CA PRO A 47 0.81 -6.88 19.87
C PRO A 47 -0.13 -6.52 21.02
N ASN A 48 0.07 -5.38 21.69
CA ASN A 48 -0.76 -4.93 22.81
C ASN A 48 -1.93 -4.01 22.40
N ILE A 49 -2.13 -3.79 21.10
CA ILE A 49 -3.27 -3.03 20.59
C ILE A 49 -4.28 -4.03 20.02
N VAL A 50 -5.11 -4.59 20.91
CA VAL A 50 -6.38 -5.26 20.61
C VAL A 50 -7.51 -4.45 21.21
#